data_AF-K9SSK6-F1
#
_entry.id   AF-K9SSK6-F1
#
_cell.length_a   1.000
_cell.length_b   1.000
_cell.length_c   1.000
_cell.angle_alpha   90.00
_cell.angle_beta   90.00
_cell.angle_gamma   90.00
#
_symmetry.space_group_name_H-M   'P 1'
#
loop_
_entity.id
_entity.type
_entity.pdbx_description
1 polymer ?
#
loop_
_entity_poly.entity_id
_entity_poly.type
_entity_poly.pdbx_seq_one_letter_code
_entity_poly.pdbx_strand_id
1 'polypeptide(L)'
;MTNSLQLTPNVTSLSDRELQVIELVASGLTNQEIAAELEISKRTVDNHISNILTKTHTDNRVALVRWALQWGKVCIDQVNCCIINKPKSPKSQDELQSA
;
A
#
# COMPACT_ATOMS: atom_id res chain seq x y z
N MET A 1 21.82 4.11 34.64
CA MET A 1 22.20 4.60 33.30
C MET A 1 21.12 4.10 32.34
N THR A 2 19.96 4.73 32.36
CA THR A 2 18.84 4.33 31.52
C THR A 2 18.80 5.21 30.27
N ASN A 3 18.32 4.59 29.20
CA ASN A 3 17.75 5.22 28.01
C ASN A 3 18.76 5.69 26.95
N SER A 4 18.61 5.41 25.66
CA SER A 4 17.40 5.05 24.91
C SER A 4 17.83 4.28 23.67
N LEU A 5 17.35 3.05 23.48
CA LEU A 5 17.28 2.47 22.13
C LEU A 5 16.19 3.25 21.41
N GLN A 6 16.56 4.36 20.76
CA GLN A 6 15.73 4.95 19.73
C GLN A 6 15.69 3.96 18.56
N LEU A 7 14.82 2.96 18.66
CA LEU A 7 14.24 2.30 17.52
C LEU A 7 13.26 3.31 16.93
N THR A 8 13.77 4.39 16.31
CA THR A 8 12.95 5.05 15.31
C THR A 8 12.89 4.02 14.17
N PRO A 9 11.75 3.36 13.92
CA PRO A 9 11.60 2.69 12.64
C PRO A 9 11.93 3.79 11.63
N ASN A 10 12.83 3.51 10.69
CA ASN A 10 13.02 4.36 9.55
C ASN A 10 11.68 4.34 8.82
N VAL A 11 10.76 5.22 9.25
CA VAL A 11 9.45 5.37 8.65
C VAL A 11 9.76 6.12 7.39
N THR A 12 10.20 5.40 6.36
CA THR A 12 10.24 5.89 5.01
C THR A 12 8.91 6.58 4.77
N SER A 13 8.94 7.91 4.72
CA SER A 13 7.74 8.72 4.53
C SER A 13 7.34 8.60 3.08
N LEU A 14 6.43 7.68 2.83
CA LEU A 14 5.74 7.57 1.56
C LEU A 14 4.66 8.64 1.50
N SER A 15 4.51 9.26 0.34
CA SER A 15 3.39 10.15 0.08
C SER A 15 2.07 9.38 0.06
N ASP A 16 0.95 10.07 0.27
CA ASP A 16 -0.39 9.47 0.18
C ASP A 16 -0.60 8.77 -1.16
N ARG A 17 -0.07 9.38 -2.22
CA ARG A 17 -0.14 8.83 -3.57
C ARG A 17 0.64 7.52 -3.71
N GLU A 18 1.83 7.45 -3.11
CA GLU A 18 2.63 6.22 -3.09
C GLU A 18 1.96 5.12 -2.27
N LEU A 19 1.33 5.47 -1.14
CA LEU A 19 0.55 4.51 -0.34
C LEU A 19 -0.63 3.93 -1.12
N GLN A 20 -1.39 4.76 -1.84
CA GLN A 20 -2.46 4.29 -2.73
C GLN A 20 -1.94 3.32 -3.80
N VAL A 21 -0.79 3.64 -4.42
CA VAL A 21 -0.17 2.75 -5.41
C VAL A 21 0.21 1.41 -4.78
N ILE A 22 0.78 1.41 -3.57
CA ILE A 22 1.15 0.17 -2.85
C ILE A 22 -0.10 -0.67 -2.52
N GLU A 23 -1.21 -0.06 -2.13
CA GLU A 23 -2.47 -0.76 -1.86
C GLU A 23 -3.01 -1.50 -3.09
N LEU A 24 -3.01 -0.85 -4.25
CA LEU A 24 -3.42 -1.48 -5.50
C LEU A 24 -2.41 -2.53 -5.97
N VAL A 25 -1.12 -2.30 -5.74
CA VAL A 25 -0.06 -3.29 -6.02
C VAL A 25 -0.26 -4.56 -5.18
N ALA A 26 -0.56 -4.39 -3.88
CA ALA A 26 -0.84 -5.45 -2.93
C ALA A 26 -2.15 -6.19 -3.27
N SER A 27 -3.11 -5.50 -3.87
CA SER A 27 -4.35 -6.07 -4.40
C SER A 27 -4.15 -6.85 -5.72
N GLY A 28 -2.93 -6.91 -6.24
CA GLY A 28 -2.58 -7.71 -7.42
C GLY A 28 -2.71 -6.99 -8.77
N LEU A 29 -3.09 -5.71 -8.79
CA LEU A 29 -3.34 -4.98 -10.05
C LEU A 29 -2.05 -4.71 -10.83
N THR A 30 -2.07 -4.95 -12.13
CA THR A 30 -1.01 -4.56 -13.07
C THR A 30 -0.87 -3.04 -13.14
N ASN A 31 0.29 -2.56 -13.61
CA ASN A 31 0.51 -1.11 -13.74
C ASN A 31 -0.48 -0.43 -14.71
N GLN A 32 -1.05 -1.20 -15.65
CA GLN A 32 -2.08 -0.73 -16.56
C GLN A 32 -3.44 -0.55 -15.85
N GLU A 33 -3.82 -1.51 -15.00
CA GLU A 33 -5.05 -1.42 -14.20
C GLU A 33 -4.92 -0.30 -13.16
N ILE A 34 -3.77 -0.19 -12.47
CA ILE A 34 -3.49 0.91 -11.54
C ILE A 34 -3.57 2.27 -12.25
N ALA A 35 -3.10 2.35 -13.49
CA ALA A 35 -3.17 3.57 -14.27
C ALA A 35 -4.63 3.96 -14.58
N ALA A 36 -5.46 2.98 -14.95
CA ALA A 36 -6.89 3.19 -15.16
C ALA A 36 -7.60 3.61 -13.87
N GLU A 37 -7.35 2.91 -12.76
CA GLU A 37 -8.03 3.13 -11.48
C GLU A 37 -7.74 4.50 -10.87
N LEU A 38 -6.59 5.07 -11.21
CA LEU A 38 -6.15 6.34 -10.69
C LEU A 38 -6.13 7.46 -11.74
N GLU A 39 -6.67 7.20 -12.93
CA GLU A 39 -6.78 8.15 -14.04
C GLU A 39 -5.45 8.84 -14.40
N ILE A 40 -4.35 8.08 -14.41
CA ILE A 40 -3.01 8.55 -14.79
C ILE A 40 -2.38 7.65 -15.86
N SER A 41 -1.27 8.09 -16.46
CA SER A 41 -0.56 7.23 -17.42
C SER A 41 0.13 6.04 -16.74
N LYS A 42 0.24 4.90 -17.45
CA LYS A 42 1.07 3.76 -17.03
C LYS A 42 2.50 4.19 -16.71
N ARG A 43 3.07 5.11 -17.50
CA ARG A 43 4.42 5.65 -17.26
C ARG A 43 4.52 6.36 -15.90
N THR A 44 3.47 7.08 -15.50
CA THR A 44 3.39 7.71 -14.18
C THR A 44 3.35 6.65 -13.07
N VAL A 45 2.61 5.57 -13.26
CA VAL A 45 2.60 4.42 -12.32
C VAL A 45 3.98 3.76 -12.24
N ASP A 46 4.63 3.51 -13.38
CA ASP A 46 5.99 2.93 -13.43
C ASP A 46 6.99 3.80 -12.64
N ASN A 47 6.87 5.12 -12.76
CA ASN A 47 7.68 6.08 -12.00
C ASN A 47 7.37 6.03 -10.49
N HIS A 48 6.09 5.99 -10.10
CA HIS A 48 5.71 5.83 -8.70
C HIS A 48 6.30 4.55 -8.11
N ILE A 49 6.17 3.41 -8.80
CA ILE A 49 6.72 2.12 -8.32
C ILE A 49 8.24 2.21 -8.19
N SER A 50 8.94 2.78 -9.17
CA SER A 50 10.39 2.93 -9.12
C SER A 50 10.85 3.77 -7.92
N ASN A 51 10.14 4.87 -7.63
CA ASN A 51 10.40 5.72 -6.48
C ASN A 51 10.12 4.99 -5.16
N ILE A 52 9.03 4.24 -5.09
CA ILE A 52 8.68 3.43 -3.91
C ILE A 52 9.73 2.36 -3.65
N LEU A 53 10.17 1.61 -4.67
CA LEU A 53 11.22 0.60 -4.53
C LEU A 53 12.51 1.23 -3.96
N THR A 54 12.90 2.39 -4.50
CA THR A 54 14.07 3.15 -4.02
C THR A 54 13.91 3.57 -2.55
N LYS A 55 12.77 4.15 -2.20
CA LYS A 55 12.47 4.64 -0.84
C LYS A 55 12.41 3.52 0.20
N THR A 56 11.87 2.37 -0.20
CA THR A 56 11.68 1.20 0.68
C THR A 56 12.87 0.26 0.70
N HIS A 57 13.89 0.52 -0.13
CA HIS A 57 15.04 -0.36 -0.34
C HIS A 57 14.62 -1.79 -0.70
N THR A 58 13.66 -1.91 -1.62
CA THR A 58 13.18 -3.21 -2.11
C THR A 58 13.55 -3.39 -3.58
N ASP A 59 13.91 -4.62 -3.94
CA ASP A 59 14.48 -4.91 -5.26
C ASP A 59 13.42 -5.14 -6.34
N ASN A 60 12.20 -5.51 -5.95
CA ASN A 60 11.14 -5.83 -6.89
C ASN A 60 9.76 -5.70 -6.26
N ARG A 61 8.73 -5.80 -7.11
CA ARG A 61 7.32 -5.69 -6.74
C ARG A 61 6.91 -6.68 -5.65
N VAL A 62 7.41 -7.91 -5.66
CA VAL A 62 7.08 -8.93 -4.65
C VAL A 62 7.70 -8.56 -3.30
N ALA A 63 8.97 -8.13 -3.31
CA ALA A 63 9.66 -7.62 -2.13
C ALA A 63 8.95 -6.39 -1.55
N LEU A 64 8.42 -5.51 -2.40
CA LEU A 64 7.61 -4.36 -2.00
C LEU A 64 6.33 -4.78 -1.29
N VAL A 65 5.58 -5.75 -1.83
CA VAL A 65 4.36 -6.26 -1.17
C VAL A 65 4.69 -6.86 0.19
N ARG A 66 5.75 -7.66 0.29
CA ARG A 66 6.22 -8.21 1.57
C ARG A 66 6.58 -7.10 2.55
N TRP A 67 7.31 -6.07 2.12
CA TRP A 67 7.66 -4.92 2.94
C TRP A 67 6.40 -4.21 3.44
N ALA A 68 5.44 -3.95 2.55
CA ALA A 68 4.20 -3.28 2.91
C ALA A 68 3.39 -4.06 3.95
N LEU A 69 3.38 -5.40 3.87
CA LEU A 69 2.78 -6.26 4.89
C LEU A 69 3.56 -6.22 6.21
N GLN A 70 4.88 -6.40 6.18
CA GLN A 70 5.73 -6.44 7.37
C GLN A 70 5.64 -5.17 8.22
N TRP A 71 5.52 -4.01 7.56
CA TRP A 71 5.48 -2.70 8.22
C TRP A 71 4.07 -2.16 8.39
N GLY A 72 3.03 -2.97 8.11
CA GLY A 72 1.63 -2.56 8.25
C GLY A 72 1.33 -1.31 7.44
N LYS A 73 1.61 -1.33 6.14
CA LYS A 73 1.23 -0.26 5.19
C LYS A 73 0.00 -0.62 4.37
N VAL A 74 -0.33 -1.91 4.29
CA VAL A 74 -1.49 -2.44 3.56
C VAL A 74 -2.19 -3.54 4.35
N CYS A 75 -3.43 -3.81 3.98
CA CYS A 75 -4.32 -4.84 4.52
C CYS A 75 -4.84 -5.65 3.32
N ILE A 76 -4.61 -6.96 3.29
CA ILE A 76 -5.05 -7.85 2.20
C ILE A 76 -5.97 -8.89 2.82
N ASP A 77 -7.20 -9.06 2.33
CA ASP A 77 -8.13 -10.12 2.75
C ASP A 77 -8.26 -10.29 4.28
N GLN A 78 -8.33 -9.18 5.02
CA GLN A 78 -8.39 -9.13 6.49
C GLN A 78 -7.10 -9.58 7.22
N VAL A 79 -6.02 -9.87 6.48
CA VAL A 79 -4.68 -10.13 7.01
C VAL A 79 -3.95 -8.82 7.31
N ASN A 80 -3.34 -8.73 8.49
CA ASN A 80 -2.52 -7.60 8.96
C ASN A 80 -3.26 -6.26 9.17
N CYS A 81 -4.60 -6.30 9.20
CA CYS A 81 -5.45 -5.10 9.24
C CYS A 81 -5.62 -4.48 10.64
N CYS A 82 -5.24 -5.17 11.71
CA CYS A 82 -5.44 -4.72 13.10
C CYS A 82 -4.56 -3.54 13.53
N ILE A 83 -3.50 -3.22 12.76
CA ILE A 83 -2.54 -2.15 13.06
C ILE A 83 -2.89 -0.85 12.29
N ILE A 84 -3.73 -0.96 11.26
CA ILE A 84 -4.22 0.19 10.50
C ILE A 84 -5.55 0.64 11.14
N ASN A 85 -5.53 1.74 11.88
CA ASN A 85 -6.75 2.36 12.39
C ASN A 85 -7.65 2.74 11.19
N LYS A 86 -8.62 1.90 10.83
CA LYS A 86 -9.54 2.11 9.70
C LYS A 86 -10.69 3.05 10.11
N PRO A 87 -10.85 4.23 9.51
CA PRO A 87 -12.17 4.74 9.18
C PRO A 87 -12.69 4.04 7.90
N LYS A 88 -13.97 3.65 7.95
CA LYS A 88 -14.68 2.77 7.00
C LYS A 88 -14.56 3.19 5.53
N SER A 89 -14.26 2.24 4.63
CA SER A 89 -14.61 2.40 3.21
C SER A 89 -16.13 2.24 3.05
N PRO A 90 -16.83 3.16 2.35
CA PRO A 90 -18.26 3.02 2.06
C PRO A 90 -18.44 2.43 0.66
N LYS A 91 -18.28 1.10 0.48
CA LYS A 91 -18.69 0.39 -0.75
C LYS A 91 -19.13 -1.07 -0.48
N SER A 92 -20.06 -1.26 0.46
CA SER A 92 -20.94 -2.45 0.48
C SER A 92 -22.41 -2.02 0.52
N GLN A 93 -22.83 -1.26 -0.50
CA GLN A 93 -24.23 -1.15 -0.88
C GLN A 93 -24.43 -1.93 -2.17
N ASP A 94 -24.41 -3.26 -2.06
CA ASP A 94 -24.98 -4.18 -3.04
C ASP A 94 -25.48 -5.42 -2.28
N GLU A 95 -26.42 -5.20 -1.36
CA GLU A 95 -27.42 -6.20 -0.99
C GLU A 95 -28.80 -5.59 -1.26
N LEU A 96 -29.11 -5.46 -2.55
CA LEU A 96 -30.46 -5.27 -3.04
C LEU A 96 -30.79 -6.41 -4.02
N GLN A 97 -30.86 -7.64 -3.53
CA GLN A 97 -31.70 -8.66 -4.18
C GLN A 97 -32.05 -9.80 -3.23
N SER A 98 -33.36 -9.97 -3.00
CA SER A 98 -34.08 -11.19 -2.60
C SER A 98 -34.29 -11.46 -1.09
N ALA A 99 -35.35 -10.88 -0.53
CA ALA A 99 -36.53 -11.61 0.00
C ALA A 99 -37.52 -10.64 0.67
#